data_AF-A0AAQ3U3V5-F1
#
_entry.id   AF-A0AAQ3U3V5-F1
#
_cell.length_a   1.000
_cell.length_b   1.000
_cell.length_c   1.000
_cell.angle_alpha   90.00
_cell.angle_beta   90.00
_cell.angle_gamma   90.00
#
_symmetry.space_group_name_H-M   'P 1'
#
loop_
_entity.id
_entity.type
_entity.pdbx_description
1 polymer ?
#
loop_
_entity_poly.entity_id
_entity_poly.type
_entity_poly.pdbx_seq_one_letter_code
_entity_poly.pdbx_strand_id
1 'polypeptide(L)' 'MSLMGELQFFLGLQIKQGLEGTFVHQAKYTRDILKKFNMGDSKPMITPMSTNTALDADEDGEAVDRRNFEG' A
#
# COMPACT_ATOMS: atom_id res chain seq x y z
N MET A 1 8.38 -16.58 -19.41
CA MET A 1 7.07 -16.46 -18.73
C MET A 1 7.19 -17.21 -17.41
N SER A 2 7.01 -16.52 -16.29
CA SER A 2 7.07 -17.15 -14.96
C SER A 2 5.82 -18.00 -14.73
N LEU A 3 5.96 -19.07 -13.95
CA LEU A 3 4.92 -20.08 -13.67
C LEU A 3 3.68 -19.50 -12.93
N MET A 4 3.74 -18.26 -12.45
CA MET A 4 2.77 -17.64 -11.56
C MET A 4 1.76 -16.68 -12.24
N GLY A 5 1.79 -16.53 -13.57
CA GLY A 5 0.90 -15.58 -14.25
C GLY A 5 1.18 -14.10 -13.89
N GLU A 6 0.35 -13.19 -14.41
CA GLU A 6 0.43 -11.76 -14.05
C GLU A 6 -0.17 -11.51 -12.66
N LEU A 7 0.51 -10.70 -11.85
CA LEU A 7 0.06 -10.34 -10.51
C LEU A 7 -1.07 -9.30 -10.63
N GLN A 8 -2.33 -9.73 -10.53
CA GLN A 8 -3.49 -8.84 -10.60
C GLN A 8 -3.95 -8.29 -9.25
N PHE A 9 -3.67 -8.99 -8.15
CA PHE A 9 -4.00 -8.54 -6.80
C PHE A 9 -2.91 -8.91 -5.82
N PHE A 10 -2.57 -8.00 -4.91
CA PHE A 10 -1.65 -8.23 -3.80
C PHE A 10 -2.14 -7.49 -2.57
N LEU A 11 -2.27 -8.18 -1.44
CA LEU A 11 -2.74 -7.59 -0.18
C LEU A 11 -4.11 -6.87 -0.27
N GLY A 12 -4.95 -7.27 -1.25
CA GLY A 12 -6.23 -6.60 -1.54
C GLY A 12 -6.12 -5.37 -2.45
N LEU A 13 -4.91 -4.98 -2.83
CA LEU A 13 -4.64 -3.94 -3.82
C LEU A 13 -4.68 -4.55 -5.22
N GLN A 14 -5.32 -3.86 -6.15
CA GLN A 14 -5.33 -4.28 -7.55
C GLN A 14 -4.04 -3.80 -8.22
N ILE A 15 -3.38 -4.68 -8.94
CA ILE A 15 -2.12 -4.43 -9.63
C ILE A 15 -2.35 -4.53 -11.14
N LYS A 16 -1.77 -3.57 -11.87
CA LYS A 16 -1.75 -3.56 -13.33
C LYS A 16 -0.32 -3.39 -13.80
N GLN A 17 0.24 -4.45 -14.34
CA GLN A 17 1.59 -4.45 -14.91
C GLN A 17 1.51 -4.03 -16.39
N GLY A 18 2.37 -3.12 -16.81
CA GLY A 18 2.45 -2.62 -18.18
C GLY A 18 3.89 -2.31 -18.57
N LEU A 19 4.10 -1.90 -19.82
CA LEU A 19 5.45 -1.61 -20.34
C LEU A 19 6.14 -0.45 -19.61
N GLU A 20 5.38 0.52 -19.11
CA GLU A 20 5.90 1.66 -18.34
C GLU A 20 6.13 1.35 -16.85
N GLY A 21 5.78 0.15 -16.39
CA GLY A 21 5.93 -0.26 -14.99
C GLY A 21 4.68 -0.88 -14.39
N THR A 22 4.62 -0.88 -13.06
CA THR A 22 3.54 -1.49 -12.28
C THR A 22 2.67 -0.41 -11.63
N PHE A 23 1.39 -0.39 -11.95
CA PHE A 23 0.39 0.50 -11.37
C PHE A 23 -0.37 -0.21 -10.25
N VAL A 24 -0.53 0.47 -9.12
CA VAL A 24 -1.30 -0.03 -7.97
C VAL A 24 -2.59 0.78 -7.83
N HIS A 25 -3.73 0.12 -8.02
CA HIS A 25 -5.05 0.70 -7.85
C HIS A 25 -5.54 0.47 -6.40
N GLN A 26 -5.69 1.57 -5.66
CA GLN A 26 -6.06 1.53 -4.23
C GLN A 26 -7.56 1.73 -3.96
N ALA A 27 -8.36 2.09 -4.97
CA ALA A 27 -9.75 2.52 -4.75
C ALA A 27 -10.62 1.50 -3.99
N LYS A 28 -10.49 0.21 -4.31
CA LYS A 28 -11.20 -0.87 -3.60
C LYS A 28 -10.69 -1.01 -2.16
N TYR A 29 -9.38 -1.07 -1.99
CA TYR A 29 -8.72 -1.18 -0.69
C TYR A 29 -9.11 -0.03 0.25
N THR A 30 -9.10 1.21 -0.24
CA THR A 30 -9.53 2.39 0.53
C THR A 30 -10.98 2.26 0.98
N ARG A 31 -11.88 1.83 0.09
CA ARG A 31 -13.30 1.62 0.43
C ARG A 31 -13.47 0.52 1.48
N ASP A 32 -12.73 -0.57 1.34
CA ASP A 32 -12.78 -1.70 2.28
C ASP A 32 -12.28 -1.29 3.68
N ILE A 33 -11.21 -0.48 3.75
CA ILE A 33 -10.73 0.11 5.01
C ILE A 33 -11.79 1.02 5.63
N LEU A 34 -12.33 1.98 4.85
CA LEU A 34 -13.33 2.90 5.36
C LEU A 34 -14.55 2.15 5.91
N LYS A 35 -14.99 1.09 5.20
CA LYS A 35 -16.08 0.23 5.67
C LYS A 35 -15.71 -0.52 6.95
N LYS A 36 -14.50 -1.09 7.03
CA LYS A 36 -14.01 -1.84 8.21
C LYS A 36 -14.03 -0.99 9.48
N PHE A 37 -13.75 0.30 9.37
CA PHE A 37 -13.72 1.23 10.49
C PHE A 37 -14.98 2.11 10.63
N ASN A 38 -16.06 1.80 9.90
CA ASN A 38 -17.32 2.57 9.89
C ASN A 38 -17.12 4.06 9.54
N MET A 39 -16.20 4.35 8.63
CA MET A 39 -15.84 5.71 8.18
C MET A 39 -16.51 6.10 6.85
N GLY A 40 -17.53 5.37 6.39
CA GLY A 40 -18.20 5.63 5.10
C GLY A 40 -18.79 7.05 4.97
N ASP A 41 -19.30 7.60 6.07
CA ASP A 41 -19.91 8.94 6.15
C ASP A 41 -18.96 9.99 6.75
N SER A 42 -17.68 9.66 6.93
CA SER A 42 -16.69 10.60 7.46
C SER A 42 -16.50 11.77 6.49
N LYS A 43 -16.33 12.97 7.06
CA LYS A 43 -16.09 14.18 6.26
C LYS A 43 -14.79 14.02 5.46
N PRO A 44 -14.78 14.40 4.16
CA PRO A 44 -13.56 14.38 3.38
C PRO A 44 -12.54 15.36 3.98
N MET A 45 -11.28 14.96 4.00
CA MET A 45 -10.19 15.82 4.41
C MET A 45 -9.77 16.69 3.21
N ILE A 46 -9.64 18.00 3.40
CA ILE A 46 -9.19 18.92 2.34
C ILE A 46 -7.69 18.71 2.06
N THR A 47 -6.98 18.41 3.14
CA THR A 47 -5.75 17.64 3.30
C THR A 47 -5.44 16.54 2.28
N PRO A 48 -4.80 16.72 1.10
CA PRO A 48 -4.33 15.55 0.36
C PRO A 48 -3.36 14.75 1.24
N MET A 49 -3.57 13.45 1.31
CA MET A 49 -2.60 12.54 1.91
C MET A 49 -1.35 12.54 1.01
N SER A 50 -0.15 12.57 1.61
CA SER A 50 1.08 12.47 0.83
C SER A 50 1.09 11.16 0.05
N THR A 51 1.36 11.23 -1.25
CA THR A 51 1.45 10.04 -2.12
C THR A 51 2.78 9.32 -1.95
N ASN A 52 3.79 10.01 -1.43
CA ASN A 52 5.08 9.43 -1.09
C ASN A 52 5.27 9.44 0.42
N THR A 53 5.68 8.30 0.96
CA THR A 53 6.30 8.24 2.27
C THR A 53 7.76 8.66 2.10
N ALA A 54 8.18 9.77 2.71
CA ALA A 54 9.59 10.07 2.88
C ALA A 54 10.14 9.04 3.88
N LEU A 55 10.80 8.02 3.36
CA LEU A 55 11.52 7.04 4.15
C LEU A 55 12.99 7.39 4.04
N ASP A 56 13.51 8.06 5.06
CA ASP A 56 14.94 8.32 5.21
C ASP A 56 15.56 7.29 6.15
N ALA A 57 16.87 7.11 6.03
CA ALA A 57 17.61 6.31 6.99
C ALA A 57 17.53 6.99 8.37
N ASP A 58 17.07 6.24 9.36
CA ASP A 58 17.13 6.67 10.75
C ASP A 58 18.54 6.37 11.27
N GLU A 59 19.47 7.31 11.10
CA GLU A 59 20.87 7.13 11.49
C GLU A 59 21.05 6.97 13.00
N ASP A 60 20.12 7.50 13.79
CA ASP A 60 20.06 7.36 15.25
C ASP A 60 19.16 6.19 15.71
N GLY A 61 18.58 5.45 14.76
CA GLY A 61 17.66 4.36 15.03
C GLY A 61 18.36 3.10 15.54
N GLU A 62 17.73 2.40 16.49
CA GLU A 62 18.22 1.11 16.96
C GLU A 62 18.19 0.07 15.83
N ALA A 63 19.30 -0.67 15.68
CA ALA A 63 19.45 -1.66 14.62
C ALA A 63 18.45 -2.81 14.83
N VAL A 64 17.41 -2.84 13.98
CA VAL A 64 16.42 -3.90 13.98
C VAL A 64 16.87 -5.08 13.12
N ASP A 65 17.01 -6.27 13.71
CA ASP A 65 17.22 -7.49 12.92
C ASP A 65 15.97 -7.79 12.09
N ARG A 66 16.14 -7.82 10.76
CA ARG A 66 15.08 -8.09 9.79
C ARG A 66 14.37 -9.42 10.03
N ARG A 67 15.03 -10.40 10.67
CA ARG A 67 14.44 -11.70 11.02
C ARG A 67 13.42 -11.62 12.16
N ASN A 68 13.42 -10.54 12.92
CA ASN A 68 12.49 -10.35 14.03
C ASN A 68 11.15 -9.72 13.59
N PHE A 69 11.02 -9.34 12.32
CA PHE A 69 9.80 -8.84 11.71
C PHE A 69 9.19 -9.92 10.80
N GLU A 70 8.91 -11.09 11.37
CA GLU A 70 8.02 -12.07 10.75
C GLU A 70 6.58 -11.74 11.17
N GLY A 71 5.74 -11.41 10.19
CA GLY A 71 4.29 -11.27 10.35
C GLY A 71 3.57 -12.54 9.95
#